data_AF-U6GF27-F1
#
_entry.id   AF-U6GF27-F1
#
_cell.length_a   1.000
_cell.length_b   1.000
_cell.length_c   1.000
_cell.angle_alpha   90.00
_cell.angle_beta   90.00
_cell.angle_gamma   90.00
#
_symmetry.space_group_name_H-M   'P 1'
#
loop_
_entity.id
_entity.type
_entity.pdbx_description
1 polymer ?
#
loop_
_entity_poly.entity_id
_entity_poly.type
_entity_poly.pdbx_seq_one_letter_code
_entity_poly.pdbx_strand_id
1 'polypeptide(L)'
;MHICCHLDIVQLLLQHGADVNGRGFGNQTAIWRAVSTGQRHIVQFLMQVPGVDLNVKETGTGDNLLHLAVNSEYAAIYWDIAEKAPHLEDEKNKEALTPVGCASSSFMKALKFEFELRKNKNEEIKQIDEN
;
A
#
# COMPACT_ATOMS: atom_id res chain seq x y z
N MET A 1 6.01 -16.21 -17.14
CA MET A 1 4.65 -16.74 -16.86
C MET A 1 4.63 -17.28 -15.42
N HIS A 2 4.26 -16.45 -14.44
CA HIS A 2 4.08 -16.86 -13.04
C HIS A 2 3.00 -16.00 -12.32
N ILE A 3 2.19 -15.27 -13.10
CA ILE A 3 1.31 -14.19 -12.61
C ILE A 3 -0.09 -14.72 -12.27
N CYS A 4 -0.52 -15.83 -12.89
CA CYS A 4 -1.85 -16.42 -12.69
C CYS A 4 -2.02 -17.13 -11.35
N CYS A 5 -1.00 -17.88 -10.87
CA CYS A 5 -1.22 -18.78 -9.73
C CYS A 5 -1.59 -18.10 -8.41
N HIS A 6 -1.16 -16.86 -8.14
CA HIS A 6 -1.50 -16.19 -6.87
C HIS A 6 -2.79 -15.35 -6.96
N LEU A 7 -3.03 -14.69 -8.09
CA LEU A 7 -4.22 -13.87 -8.27
C LEU A 7 -5.50 -14.73 -8.28
N ASP A 8 -5.43 -15.87 -8.96
CA ASP A 8 -6.56 -16.81 -9.09
C ASP A 8 -6.94 -17.40 -7.73
N ILE A 9 -5.96 -17.66 -6.86
CA ILE A 9 -6.20 -18.16 -5.49
C ILE A 9 -6.87 -17.08 -4.64
N VAL A 10 -6.43 -15.83 -4.72
CA VAL A 10 -7.04 -14.72 -3.95
C VAL A 10 -8.46 -14.46 -4.45
N GLN A 11 -8.70 -14.48 -5.77
CA GLN A 11 -10.05 -14.40 -6.35
C GLN A 11 -10.96 -15.53 -5.88
N LEU A 12 -10.47 -16.77 -5.91
CA LEU A 12 -11.22 -17.94 -5.48
C LEU A 12 -11.55 -17.88 -3.99
N LEU A 13 -10.60 -17.47 -3.14
CA LEU A 13 -10.81 -17.28 -1.70
C LEU A 13 -11.91 -16.24 -1.43
N LEU A 14 -11.87 -15.10 -2.11
CA LEU A 14 -12.91 -14.06 -1.97
C LEU A 14 -14.28 -14.54 -2.45
N GLN A 15 -14.34 -15.28 -3.56
CA GLN A 15 -15.59 -15.87 -4.07
C GLN A 15 -16.20 -16.88 -3.10
N HIS A 16 -15.38 -17.58 -2.31
CA HIS A 16 -15.83 -18.51 -1.28
C HIS A 16 -16.12 -17.84 0.08
N GLY A 17 -16.20 -16.50 0.14
CA GLY A 17 -16.56 -15.77 1.35
C GLY A 17 -15.42 -15.63 2.35
N ALA A 18 -14.16 -15.75 1.91
CA ALA A 18 -13.03 -15.43 2.78
C ALA A 18 -13.11 -13.97 3.22
N ASP A 19 -12.99 -13.74 4.52
CA ASP A 19 -12.90 -12.40 5.08
C ASP A 19 -11.61 -11.73 4.60
N VAL A 20 -11.73 -10.73 3.73
CA VAL A 20 -10.60 -9.94 3.21
C VAL A 20 -9.83 -9.23 4.34
N ASN A 21 -10.52 -8.96 5.44
CA ASN A 21 -9.98 -8.33 6.64
C ASN A 21 -9.61 -9.34 7.73
N GLY A 22 -9.61 -10.64 7.39
CA GLY A 22 -9.23 -11.70 8.30
C GLY A 22 -7.87 -11.41 8.92
N ARG A 23 -7.84 -11.26 10.25
CA ARG A 23 -6.64 -10.96 11.03
C ARG A 23 -5.95 -12.27 11.39
N GLY A 24 -4.73 -12.45 10.88
CA GLY A 24 -3.84 -13.53 11.29
C GLY A 24 -3.13 -13.24 12.62
N PHE A 25 -2.13 -14.05 12.94
CA PHE A 25 -1.24 -13.78 14.08
C PHE A 25 -0.61 -12.39 13.97
N GLY A 26 -0.64 -11.62 15.06
CA GLY A 26 -0.09 -10.26 15.10
C GLY A 26 -0.93 -9.17 14.43
N ASN A 27 -2.24 -9.39 14.23
CA ASN A 27 -3.16 -8.45 13.58
C ASN A 27 -2.87 -8.22 12.08
N GLN A 28 -2.09 -9.12 11.47
CA GLN A 28 -1.72 -9.02 10.06
C GLN A 28 -2.88 -9.46 9.16
N THR A 29 -3.39 -8.54 8.35
CA THR A 29 -4.38 -8.83 7.30
C THR A 29 -3.72 -9.33 6.02
N ALA A 30 -4.52 -9.82 5.07
CA ALA A 30 -4.01 -10.27 3.77
C ALA A 30 -3.20 -9.17 3.05
N ILE A 31 -3.66 -7.92 3.12
CA ILE A 31 -2.96 -6.78 2.52
C ILE A 31 -1.63 -6.47 3.24
N TRP A 32 -1.57 -6.62 4.57
CA TRP A 32 -0.33 -6.46 5.33
C TRP A 32 0.78 -7.38 4.80
N ARG A 33 0.46 -8.66 4.60
CA ARG A 33 1.41 -9.62 4.00
C ARG A 33 1.80 -9.25 2.58
N ALA A 34 0.86 -8.80 1.76
CA ALA A 34 1.14 -8.42 0.37
C ALA A 34 2.14 -7.25 0.32
N VAL A 35 1.98 -6.24 1.18
CA VAL A 35 2.91 -5.12 1.31
C VAL A 35 4.27 -5.58 1.86
N SER A 36 4.28 -6.38 2.94
CA SER A 36 5.52 -6.91 3.54
C SER A 36 6.35 -7.77 2.59
N THR A 37 5.73 -8.37 1.57
CA THR A 37 6.40 -9.21 0.56
C THR A 37 6.66 -8.48 -0.75
N GLY A 38 6.30 -7.20 -0.86
CA GLY A 38 6.51 -6.40 -2.07
C GLY A 38 5.63 -6.81 -3.26
N GLN A 39 4.54 -7.56 -3.02
CA GLN A 39 3.68 -8.09 -4.07
C GLN A 39 2.69 -7.05 -4.56
N ARG A 40 3.19 -6.01 -5.24
CA ARG A 40 2.39 -4.86 -5.72
C ARG A 40 1.11 -5.24 -6.46
N HIS A 41 1.15 -6.24 -7.34
CA HIS A 41 -0.03 -6.70 -8.07
C HIS A 41 -1.14 -7.24 -7.15
N ILE A 42 -0.76 -7.96 -6.09
CA ILE A 42 -1.70 -8.45 -5.08
C ILE A 42 -2.23 -7.29 -4.24
N VAL A 43 -1.38 -6.32 -3.89
CA VAL A 43 -1.81 -5.09 -3.20
C VAL A 43 -2.87 -4.38 -4.04
N GLN A 44 -2.59 -4.10 -5.31
CA GLN A 44 -3.53 -3.45 -6.23
C GLN A 44 -4.84 -4.23 -6.36
N PHE A 45 -4.77 -5.56 -6.48
CA PHE A 45 -5.96 -6.40 -6.52
C PHE A 45 -6.78 -6.31 -5.24
N LEU A 46 -6.14 -6.45 -4.07
CA LEU A 46 -6.81 -6.34 -2.77
C LEU A 46 -7.45 -4.97 -2.57
N MET A 47 -6.80 -3.89 -3.02
CA MET A 47 -7.33 -2.52 -2.96
C MET A 47 -8.57 -2.29 -3.85
N GLN A 48 -8.81 -3.16 -4.83
CA GLN A 48 -10.02 -3.16 -5.65
C GLN A 48 -11.17 -3.95 -5.00
N VAL A 49 -10.88 -4.78 -3.98
CA VAL A 49 -11.89 -5.60 -3.31
C VAL A 49 -12.79 -4.71 -2.44
N PRO A 50 -14.12 -4.75 -2.60
CA PRO A 50 -15.04 -4.00 -1.76
C PRO A 50 -14.90 -4.37 -0.27
N GLY A 51 -14.77 -3.36 0.59
CA GLY A 51 -14.71 -3.56 2.04
C GLY A 51 -13.33 -3.94 2.59
N VAL A 52 -12.26 -3.92 1.77
CA VAL A 52 -10.89 -4.05 2.26
C VAL A 52 -10.54 -2.91 3.22
N ASP A 53 -10.01 -3.26 4.39
CA ASP A 53 -9.55 -2.32 5.41
C ASP A 53 -8.06 -2.02 5.19
N LEU A 54 -7.77 -0.75 4.88
CA LEU A 54 -6.41 -0.23 4.74
C LEU A 54 -5.87 0.36 6.04
N ASN A 55 -6.73 0.60 7.04
CA ASN A 55 -6.35 1.17 8.32
C ASN A 55 -5.87 0.09 9.31
N VAL A 56 -5.03 -0.80 8.80
CA VAL A 56 -4.46 -1.89 9.57
C VAL A 56 -3.17 -1.44 10.23
N LYS A 57 -3.01 -1.80 11.50
CA LYS A 57 -1.87 -1.40 12.34
C LYS A 57 -1.18 -2.60 12.94
N GLU A 58 0.15 -2.54 12.92
CA GLU A 58 1.01 -3.49 13.62
C GLU A 58 0.78 -3.36 15.13
N THR A 59 0.75 -4.49 15.82
CA THR A 59 0.39 -4.54 17.24
C THR A 59 1.52 -4.02 18.13
N GLY A 60 2.77 -4.28 17.77
CA GLY A 60 3.98 -3.86 18.48
C GLY A 60 4.31 -2.38 18.31
N THR A 61 4.68 -1.97 17.09
CA THR A 61 5.16 -0.64 16.72
C THR A 61 4.04 0.37 16.49
N GLY A 62 2.82 -0.10 16.17
CA GLY A 62 1.73 0.78 15.74
C GLY A 62 1.87 1.28 14.29
N ASP A 63 2.77 0.69 13.52
CA ASP A 63 2.97 1.01 12.11
C ASP A 63 1.71 0.71 11.30
N ASN A 64 1.30 1.64 10.44
CA ASN A 64 0.28 1.39 9.43
C ASN A 64 0.89 0.81 8.13
N LEU A 65 0.07 0.56 7.11
CA LEU A 65 0.56 0.03 5.82
C LEU A 65 1.62 0.91 5.14
N LEU A 66 1.55 2.23 5.29
CA LEU A 66 2.53 3.14 4.71
C LEU A 66 3.87 3.06 5.44
N HIS A 67 3.88 2.94 6.77
CA HIS A 67 5.10 2.71 7.54
C HIS A 67 5.78 1.42 7.07
N LEU A 68 5.01 0.35 6.87
CA LEU A 68 5.53 -0.92 6.35
C LEU A 68 6.12 -0.78 4.94
N ALA A 69 5.44 -0.06 4.04
CA ALA A 69 5.93 0.19 2.69
C ALA A 69 7.23 1.01 2.69
N VAL A 70 7.37 1.98 3.61
CA VAL A 70 8.59 2.77 3.79
C VAL A 70 9.72 1.92 4.35
N ASN A 71 9.47 1.16 5.42
CA ASN A 71 10.47 0.28 6.05
C ASN A 71 10.97 -0.81 5.10
N SER A 72 10.15 -1.21 4.13
CA SER A 72 10.49 -2.20 3.10
C SER A 72 10.99 -1.58 1.79
N GLU A 73 11.11 -0.25 1.74
CA GLU A 73 11.53 0.54 0.57
C GLU A 73 10.70 0.31 -0.71
N TYR A 74 9.39 0.13 -0.57
CA TYR A 74 8.46 -0.08 -1.69
C TYR A 74 7.72 1.20 -2.09
N ALA A 75 8.41 2.14 -2.73
CA ALA A 75 7.86 3.46 -3.11
C ALA A 75 6.59 3.37 -3.97
N ALA A 76 6.59 2.46 -4.95
CA ALA A 76 5.43 2.26 -5.80
C ALA A 76 4.19 1.76 -5.04
N ILE A 77 4.38 0.88 -4.04
CA ILE A 77 3.30 0.39 -3.18
C ILE A 77 2.84 1.49 -2.22
N TYR A 78 3.78 2.25 -1.66
CA TYR A 78 3.48 3.40 -0.81
C TYR A 78 2.50 4.35 -1.50
N TRP A 79 2.81 4.75 -2.74
CA TRP A 79 1.96 5.71 -3.46
C TRP A 79 0.62 5.12 -3.89
N ASP A 80 0.58 3.84 -4.27
CA ASP A 80 -0.70 3.19 -4.60
C ASP A 80 -1.64 3.19 -3.38
N ILE A 81 -1.11 2.98 -2.17
CA ILE A 81 -1.87 3.01 -0.92
C ILE A 81 -2.26 4.43 -0.53
N ALA A 82 -1.32 5.38 -0.61
CA ALA A 82 -1.56 6.79 -0.28
C ALA A 82 -2.64 7.42 -1.18
N GLU A 83 -2.70 7.03 -2.46
CA GLU A 83 -3.75 7.47 -3.39
C GLU A 83 -5.16 7.06 -2.93
N LYS A 84 -5.30 5.86 -2.35
CA LYS A 84 -6.59 5.35 -1.88
C LYS A 84 -6.92 5.78 -0.44
N ALA A 85 -5.89 5.93 0.38
CA ALA A 85 -6.00 6.19 1.82
C ALA A 85 -4.99 7.27 2.25
N PRO A 86 -5.17 8.53 1.81
CA PRO A 86 -4.22 9.61 2.10
C PRO A 86 -4.15 9.97 3.59
N HIS A 87 -5.22 9.71 4.35
CA HIS A 87 -5.24 9.93 5.80
C HIS A 87 -4.13 9.17 6.56
N LEU A 88 -3.62 8.06 5.99
CA LEU A 88 -2.57 7.26 6.60
C LEU A 88 -1.19 7.95 6.60
N GLU A 89 -0.98 8.98 5.76
CA GLU A 89 0.30 9.70 5.67
C GLU A 89 0.60 10.52 6.92
N ASP A 90 -0.44 11.07 7.55
CA ASP A 90 -0.32 11.91 8.74
C ASP A 90 -0.37 11.11 10.05
N GLU A 91 -0.80 9.84 9.97
CA GLU A 91 -0.89 8.98 11.13
C GLU A 91 0.50 8.66 11.69
N LYS A 92 0.61 8.71 13.01
CA LYS A 92 1.84 8.39 13.72
C LYS A 92 1.78 6.98 14.30
N ASN A 93 2.90 6.27 14.22
CA ASN A 93 3.08 5.03 14.97
C ASN A 93 3.28 5.33 16.48
N LYS A 94 3.57 4.30 17.29
CA LYS A 94 3.77 4.47 18.74
C LYS A 94 5.04 5.24 19.09
N GLU A 95 5.98 5.36 18.17
CA GLU A 95 7.18 6.20 18.30
C GLU A 95 6.91 7.67 17.94
N ALA A 96 5.64 8.01 17.67
CA ALA A 96 5.21 9.34 17.23
C ALA A 96 5.81 9.78 15.88
N LEU A 97 6.26 8.83 15.06
CA LEU A 97 6.78 9.05 13.72
C LEU A 97 5.68 8.82 12.69
N THR A 98 5.65 9.66 11.64
CA THR A 98 4.83 9.42 10.45
C THR A 98 5.54 8.41 9.53
N PRO A 99 4.87 7.80 8.53
CA PRO A 99 5.50 6.86 7.61
C PRO A 99 6.77 7.44 6.99
N VAL A 100 6.68 8.68 6.49
CA VAL A 100 7.78 9.42 5.89
C VAL A 100 8.88 9.76 6.91
N GLY A 101 8.51 9.95 8.20
CA GLY A 101 9.47 10.14 9.29
C GLY A 101 10.36 8.93 9.55
N CYS A 102 9.90 7.72 9.21
CA CYS A 102 10.68 6.48 9.29
C CYS A 102 11.57 6.24 8.05
N ALA A 103 11.43 7.04 6.98
CA ALA A 103 12.15 6.81 5.72
C ALA A 103 13.66 7.08 5.84
N SER A 104 14.46 6.22 5.23
CA SER A 104 15.89 6.49 5.03
C SER A 104 16.08 7.71 4.11
N SER A 105 17.21 8.42 4.26
CA SER A 105 17.48 9.62 3.46
C SER A 105 17.58 9.33 1.95
N SER A 106 18.02 8.13 1.58
CA SER A 106 18.02 7.61 0.21
C SER A 106 16.60 7.35 -0.28
N PHE A 107 15.79 6.65 0.51
CA PHE A 107 14.43 6.30 0.14
C PHE A 107 13.53 7.55 0.05
N MET A 108 13.72 8.53 0.93
CA MET A 108 13.01 9.81 0.88
C MET A 108 13.26 10.56 -0.44
N LYS A 109 14.46 10.47 -1.02
CA LYS A 109 14.73 11.03 -2.35
C LYS A 109 13.96 10.28 -3.43
N ALA A 110 13.86 8.95 -3.33
CA ALA A 110 13.08 8.14 -4.27
C ALA A 110 11.58 8.49 -4.19
N LEU A 111 11.01 8.62 -2.99
CA LEU A 111 9.63 9.05 -2.79
C LEU A 111 9.36 10.41 -3.43
N LYS A 112 10.22 11.41 -3.16
CA LYS A 112 10.09 12.75 -3.77
C LYS A 112 10.19 12.69 -5.29
N PHE A 113 11.12 11.90 -5.83
CA PHE A 113 11.26 11.73 -7.27
C PHE A 113 10.01 11.11 -7.91
N GLU A 114 9.48 10.03 -7.33
CA GLU A 114 8.24 9.41 -7.82
C GLU A 114 7.01 10.33 -7.68
N PHE A 115 6.95 11.16 -6.63
CA PHE A 115 5.90 12.17 -6.46
C PHE A 115 5.89 13.18 -7.62
N GLU A 116 7.06 13.72 -7.97
CA GLU A 116 7.18 14.66 -9.09
C GLU A 116 6.83 13.99 -10.42
N LEU A 117 7.25 12.74 -10.64
CA LEU A 117 6.86 11.98 -11.84
C LEU A 117 5.34 11.78 -11.93
N ARG A 118 4.68 11.43 -10.81
CA ARG A 118 3.23 11.26 -10.76
C ARG A 118 2.50 12.59 -11.01
N LYS A 119 3.00 13.69 -10.45
CA LYS A 119 2.45 15.03 -10.68
C LYS A 119 2.53 15.43 -12.16
N ASN A 120 3.70 15.29 -12.78
CA ASN A 120 3.90 15.64 -14.19
C ASN A 120 3.00 14.79 -15.11
N LYS A 121 2.87 13.50 -14.83
CA LYS A 121 1.98 12.61 -15.60
C LYS A 121 0.51 13.01 -15.49
N ASN A 122 0.06 13.45 -14.32
CA ASN A 122 -1.32 13.94 -14.12
C ASN A 122 -1.57 15.28 -14.81
N GLU A 123 -0.54 16.13 -14.96
CA GLU A 123 -0.62 17.39 -15.72
C GLU A 123 -0.68 17.14 -17.23
N GLU A 124 0.10 16.18 -17.75
CA GLU A 124 0.05 15.77 -19.17
C GLU A 124 -1.32 15.19 -19.55
N ILE A 125 -1.92 14.34 -18.71
CA ILE A 125 -3.24 13.74 -18.98
C ILE A 125 -4.33 14.82 -19.10
N LYS A 126 -4.31 15.84 -18.23
CA LYS A 126 -5.28 16.94 -18.26
C LYS A 126 -5.23 17.75 -19.56
N GLN A 127 -4.04 17.93 -20.14
CA GLN A 127 -3.88 18.67 -21.41
C GLN A 127 -4.35 17.89 -22.64
N ILE A 128 -4.49 16.56 -22.54
CA ILE A 128 -4.99 15.70 -23.62
C ILE A 128 -6.51 15.68 -23.63
N ASP A 129 -7.16 15.70 -22.45
CA ASP A 129 -8.62 15.70 -22.33
C ASP A 129 -9.27 17.07 -22.65
N GLU A 130 -8.48 18.15 -22.73
CA GLU A 130 -8.94 19.52 -23.01
C GLU A 130 -8.77 19.97 -24.49
N ASN A 131 -8.26 19.10 -25.39
CA ASN A 131 -8.09 19.35 -26.83
C ASN A 131 -8.97 18.42 -27.70
#